data_AF-A0A397EDC5-F1
#
_entry.id   AF-A0A397EDC5-F1
#
_cell.length_a   1.000
_cell.length_b   1.000
_cell.length_c   1.000
_cell.angle_alpha   90.00
_cell.angle_beta   90.00
_cell.angle_gamma   90.00
#
_symmetry.space_group_name_H-M   'P 1'
#
loop_
_entity.id
_entity.type
_entity.pdbx_description
1 polymer ?
#
loop_
_entity_poly.entity_id
_entity_poly.type
_entity_poly.pdbx_seq_one_letter_code
_entity_poly.pdbx_strand_id
1 'polypeptide(L)'
;HAVLNAMLPCELGGAAIADILLGSVNPSGRLPFTYPKTMADSAVPYYHRQNLGCVVNETFGECEHEWPFGAGSSYSTFAYSNFTLSVVLMENLVTYINRWKQLLPRIVKANRNATFDKNIMTEMGELGLLGPTIKGYDCAGVGYVSYGLIANAVERVDSAYRSAMSVQSSLVMWPIYKFGSEEQKQKYIPQLASGNLIGCFGLTEPNHGSDPSSMETRARLDGDHFVLNGAKNWITNAPIADVFIIWAKDDHGDIRGFILEKDMPGLSTSYIEGKATLMASATGMVRTCYTVIHYSRTSSCV
;
A
#
# COMPACT_ATOMS: atom_id res chain seq x y z
N HIS A 1 -23.85 -4.95 2.18
CA HIS A 1 -22.74 -4.01 2.45
C HIS A 1 -21.50 -4.81 2.78
N ALA A 2 -20.58 -4.95 1.83
CA ALA A 2 -19.33 -5.67 2.05
C ALA A 2 -18.48 -4.84 3.01
N VAL A 3 -18.16 -5.41 4.18
CA VAL A 3 -16.93 -5.04 4.86
C VAL A 3 -15.81 -5.57 3.96
N LEU A 4 -15.48 -4.78 2.94
CA LEU A 4 -14.13 -4.78 2.39
C LEU A 4 -13.25 -4.59 3.62
N ASN A 5 -12.40 -5.58 3.90
CA ASN A 5 -11.22 -5.34 4.70
C ASN A 5 -10.53 -4.12 4.07
N ALA A 6 -10.79 -2.96 4.66
CA ALA A 6 -10.04 -1.76 4.41
C ALA A 6 -8.57 -2.14 4.59
N MET A 7 -7.71 -1.68 3.67
CA MET A 7 -6.26 -1.89 3.63
C MET A 7 -5.70 -2.95 2.67
N LEU A 8 -6.35 -3.23 1.53
CA LEU A 8 -5.62 -3.71 0.35
C LEU A 8 -5.57 -2.60 -0.70
N PRO A 9 -4.49 -1.78 -0.78
CA PRO A 9 -4.18 -1.10 -2.02
C PRO A 9 -3.67 -2.17 -2.99
N CYS A 10 -4.59 -2.87 -3.65
CA CYS A 10 -4.28 -3.60 -4.87
C CYS A 10 -4.07 -2.59 -6.01
N GLU A 11 -3.54 -3.03 -7.14
CA GLU A 11 -3.40 -2.17 -8.32
C GLU A 11 -4.74 -1.58 -8.79
N LEU A 12 -5.89 -2.24 -8.56
CA LEU A 12 -7.20 -1.61 -8.77
C LEU A 12 -7.44 -0.43 -7.84
N GLY A 13 -6.88 -0.42 -6.63
CA GLY A 13 -6.85 0.75 -5.76
C GLY A 13 -5.94 1.85 -6.31
N GLY A 14 -4.75 1.49 -6.81
CA GLY A 14 -3.83 2.44 -7.46
C GLY A 14 -4.39 3.01 -8.78
N ALA A 15 -5.03 2.18 -9.59
CA ALA A 15 -5.71 2.52 -10.84
C ALA A 15 -6.98 3.30 -10.56
N ALA A 16 -7.80 2.92 -9.57
CA ALA A 16 -8.95 3.72 -9.16
C ALA A 16 -8.52 5.10 -8.64
N ILE A 17 -7.42 5.18 -7.88
CA ILE A 17 -6.84 6.46 -7.48
C ILE A 17 -6.39 7.24 -8.71
N ALA A 18 -5.68 6.62 -9.65
CA ALA A 18 -5.28 7.27 -10.89
C ALA A 18 -6.48 7.74 -11.73
N ASP A 19 -7.54 6.94 -11.86
CA ASP A 19 -8.76 7.25 -12.60
C ASP A 19 -9.58 8.36 -11.90
N ILE A 20 -9.62 8.38 -10.56
CA ILE A 20 -10.19 9.47 -9.75
C ILE A 20 -9.40 10.77 -9.98
N LEU A 21 -8.07 10.68 -10.04
CA LEU A 21 -7.18 11.83 -10.23
C LEU A 21 -7.16 12.33 -11.68
N LEU A 22 -7.39 11.46 -12.67
CA LEU A 22 -7.21 11.73 -14.11
C LEU A 22 -8.52 11.77 -14.91
N GLY A 23 -9.68 11.53 -14.28
CA GLY A 23 -10.98 12.02 -14.75
C GLY A 23 -11.73 11.19 -15.79
N SER A 24 -11.44 9.90 -15.96
CA SER A 24 -12.14 9.05 -16.95
C SER A 24 -12.70 7.76 -16.33
N VAL A 25 -13.84 7.92 -15.64
CA VAL A 25 -15.05 7.04 -15.59
C VAL A 25 -15.68 7.10 -14.19
N ASN A 26 -16.74 7.90 -14.04
CA ASN A 26 -18.04 7.41 -13.53
C ASN A 26 -19.15 8.47 -13.77
N PRO A 27 -19.91 8.39 -14.87
CA PRO A 27 -21.04 9.28 -15.13
C PRO A 27 -22.28 9.03 -14.24
N SER A 28 -22.21 8.14 -13.24
CA SER A 28 -23.33 7.92 -12.31
C SER A 28 -23.34 8.83 -11.07
N GLY A 29 -22.32 9.69 -10.87
CA GLY A 29 -22.38 10.77 -9.89
C GLY A 29 -22.62 10.37 -8.43
N ARG A 30 -22.43 9.10 -8.03
CA ARG A 30 -22.48 8.63 -6.64
C ARG A 30 -21.53 7.46 -6.38
N LEU A 31 -20.59 7.65 -5.46
CA LEU A 31 -20.08 6.60 -4.59
C LEU A 31 -20.57 6.92 -3.16
N PRO A 32 -21.36 6.05 -2.51
CA PRO A 32 -21.91 6.34 -1.19
C PRO A 32 -20.85 6.01 -0.12
N PHE A 33 -20.13 7.03 0.33
CA PHE A 33 -19.50 7.01 1.65
C PHE A 33 -19.87 8.29 2.39
N THR A 34 -21.02 8.28 3.05
CA THR A 34 -21.35 9.28 4.08
C THR A 34 -20.67 8.89 5.37
N TYR A 35 -19.71 9.70 5.85
CA TYR A 35 -19.29 9.68 7.25
C TYR A 35 -20.29 10.49 8.09
N PRO A 36 -20.61 10.07 9.34
CA PRO A 36 -21.56 10.78 10.18
C PRO A 36 -21.00 12.14 10.61
N LYS A 37 -21.85 13.16 10.59
CA LYS A 37 -21.48 14.54 10.91
C LYS A 37 -21.37 14.82 12.42
N THR A 38 -21.75 13.90 13.31
CA THR A 38 -21.67 14.10 14.77
C THR A 38 -21.44 12.79 15.54
N MET A 39 -20.82 12.88 16.72
CA MET A 39 -20.49 11.75 17.63
C MET A 39 -21.72 11.04 18.25
N ALA A 40 -22.95 11.49 17.99
CA ALA A 40 -24.15 10.90 18.60
C ALA A 40 -24.66 9.63 17.88
N ASP A 41 -24.17 9.33 16.67
CA ASP A 41 -24.64 8.18 15.87
C ASP A 41 -23.71 6.95 15.93
N SER A 42 -22.67 6.97 16.77
CA SER A 42 -21.75 5.82 16.92
C SER A 42 -22.09 4.99 18.15
N ALA A 43 -23.01 4.03 18.00
CA ALA A 43 -23.21 2.96 18.97
C ALA A 43 -22.49 1.69 18.51
N VAL A 44 -21.16 1.70 18.47
CA VAL A 44 -20.38 0.46 18.37
C VAL A 44 -19.18 0.55 19.33
N PRO A 45 -19.17 -0.19 20.45
CA PRO A 45 -18.00 -0.28 21.29
C PRO A 45 -16.89 -1.05 20.57
N TYR A 46 -15.76 -0.39 20.33
CA TYR A 46 -14.60 -0.98 19.68
C TYR A 46 -13.77 -1.77 20.70
N TYR A 47 -14.07 -3.06 20.84
CA TYR A 47 -13.18 -4.03 21.49
C TYR A 47 -12.97 -5.21 20.56
N HIS A 48 -11.74 -5.43 20.11
CA HIS A 48 -11.32 -6.77 19.71
C HIS A 48 -9.89 -7.06 20.20
N ARG A 49 -9.79 -8.03 21.12
CA ARG A 49 -8.64 -8.94 21.16
C ARG A 49 -8.81 -9.92 20.00
N GLN A 50 -7.76 -10.16 19.23
CA GLN A 50 -7.71 -11.27 18.28
C GLN A 50 -7.86 -12.58 19.06
N ASN A 51 -9.00 -13.25 18.93
CA ASN A 51 -9.25 -14.58 19.47
C ASN A 51 -10.13 -15.33 18.47
N LEU A 52 -9.73 -16.55 18.11
CA LEU A 52 -10.45 -17.44 17.19
C LEU A 52 -11.62 -18.19 17.89
N GLY A 53 -12.18 -17.66 18.97
CA GLY A 53 -13.30 -18.27 19.72
C GLY A 53 -14.02 -17.29 20.65
N CYS A 54 -15.23 -17.64 21.10
CA CYS A 54 -16.09 -16.83 21.98
C CYS A 54 -16.15 -17.41 23.41
N VAL A 55 -16.64 -16.61 24.37
CA VAL A 55 -17.00 -17.11 25.71
C VAL A 55 -18.49 -17.44 25.74
N VAL A 56 -18.84 -18.70 26.02
CA VAL A 56 -20.22 -19.18 26.18
C VAL A 56 -20.35 -19.79 27.58
N ASN A 57 -21.30 -19.31 28.37
CA ASN A 57 -21.51 -19.73 29.77
C ASN A 57 -20.24 -19.64 30.63
N GLU A 58 -19.52 -18.52 30.55
CA GLU A 58 -18.27 -18.25 31.30
C GLU A 58 -17.09 -19.19 30.96
N THR A 59 -17.26 -20.08 29.98
CA THR A 59 -16.22 -20.97 29.46
C THR A 59 -15.89 -20.64 28.01
N PHE A 60 -14.61 -20.77 27.64
CA PHE A 60 -14.14 -20.49 26.27
C PHE A 60 -14.55 -21.64 25.34
N GLY A 61 -15.24 -21.33 24.24
CA GLY A 61 -15.78 -22.33 23.30
C GLY A 61 -15.99 -21.82 21.87
N GLU A 62 -16.34 -22.72 20.95
CA GLU A 62 -16.72 -22.37 19.58
C GLU A 62 -18.16 -21.80 19.56
N CYS A 63 -18.34 -20.67 18.87
CA CYS A 63 -19.63 -20.01 18.67
C CYS A 63 -20.03 -20.08 17.19
N GLU A 64 -21.33 -20.16 16.91
CA GLU A 64 -21.83 -19.95 15.55
C GLU A 64 -21.50 -18.51 15.10
N HIS A 65 -20.96 -18.39 13.89
CA HIS A 65 -20.65 -17.10 13.29
C HIS A 65 -21.93 -16.25 13.19
N GLU A 66 -21.92 -15.04 13.75
CA GLU A 66 -23.06 -14.11 13.74
C GLU A 66 -23.45 -13.59 12.35
N TRP A 67 -22.74 -14.01 11.29
CA TRP A 67 -22.99 -13.60 9.91
C TRP A 67 -23.10 -14.81 8.99
N PRO A 68 -24.30 -15.13 8.46
CA PRO A 68 -24.40 -15.99 7.30
C PRO A 68 -23.94 -15.18 6.09
N PHE A 69 -22.66 -15.30 5.74
CA PHE A 69 -22.15 -14.73 4.50
C PHE A 69 -22.93 -15.34 3.32
N GLY A 70 -23.69 -14.52 2.56
CA GLY A 70 -24.17 -14.91 1.23
C GLY A 70 -25.68 -15.11 1.01
N ALA A 71 -26.58 -14.78 1.94
CA ALA A 71 -28.02 -14.78 1.63
C ALA A 71 -28.44 -13.43 1.01
N GLY A 72 -28.42 -13.31 -0.32
CA GLY A 72 -29.17 -12.27 -1.03
C GLY A 72 -28.39 -11.26 -1.89
N SER A 73 -27.18 -11.58 -2.38
CA SER A 73 -26.55 -10.81 -3.46
C SER A 73 -25.82 -11.76 -4.41
N SER A 74 -26.31 -11.87 -5.64
CA SER A 74 -25.83 -12.78 -6.68
C SER A 74 -24.47 -12.35 -7.25
N TYR A 75 -23.38 -12.67 -6.54
CA TYR A 75 -22.01 -12.65 -7.08
C TYR A 75 -21.19 -13.84 -6.53
N SER A 76 -21.82 -15.00 -6.34
CA SER A 76 -21.26 -16.10 -5.54
C SER A 76 -20.61 -17.24 -6.32
N THR A 77 -20.34 -17.09 -7.62
CA THR A 77 -19.62 -18.14 -8.36
C THR A 77 -18.66 -17.55 -9.39
N PHE A 78 -17.36 -17.62 -9.10
CA PHE A 78 -16.29 -17.43 -10.07
C PHE A 78 -15.72 -18.79 -10.42
N ALA A 79 -16.04 -19.32 -11.60
CA ALA A 79 -15.44 -20.55 -12.11
C ALA A 79 -14.12 -20.21 -12.82
N TYR A 80 -12.99 -20.42 -12.14
CA TYR A 80 -11.67 -20.36 -12.77
C TYR A 80 -11.39 -21.70 -13.46
N SER A 81 -11.81 -21.87 -14.71
CA SER A 81 -11.65 -23.13 -15.45
C SER A 81 -10.27 -23.32 -16.09
N ASN A 82 -9.49 -22.25 -16.30
CA ASN A 82 -8.19 -22.28 -16.97
C ASN A 82 -7.15 -21.45 -16.22
N PHE A 83 -6.78 -21.89 -15.02
CA PHE A 83 -5.71 -21.24 -14.26
C PHE A 83 -4.58 -22.22 -13.94
N THR A 84 -3.39 -21.91 -14.44
CA THR A 84 -2.15 -22.62 -14.08
C THR A 84 -1.42 -21.77 -13.06
N LEU A 85 -1.44 -22.18 -11.79
CA LEU A 85 -0.61 -21.56 -10.76
C LEU A 85 0.82 -22.06 -10.96
N SER A 86 1.79 -21.14 -11.10
CA SER A 86 3.20 -21.53 -11.21
C SER A 86 3.63 -22.29 -9.96
N VAL A 87 4.17 -23.50 -10.14
CA VAL A 87 4.65 -24.37 -9.05
C VAL A 87 5.70 -23.65 -8.20
N VAL A 88 6.58 -22.86 -8.83
CA VAL A 88 7.63 -22.08 -8.16
C VAL A 88 7.06 -21.06 -7.18
N LEU A 89 5.92 -20.44 -7.51
CA LEU A 89 5.28 -19.46 -6.62
C LEU A 89 4.67 -20.14 -5.40
N MET A 90 4.08 -21.33 -5.57
CA MET A 90 3.58 -22.12 -4.44
C MET A 90 4.72 -22.59 -3.56
N GLU A 91 5.83 -23.01 -4.13
CA GLU A 91 7.02 -23.40 -3.36
C GLU A 91 7.58 -22.22 -2.55
N ASN A 92 7.67 -21.03 -3.15
CA ASN A 92 8.12 -19.82 -2.43
C ASN A 92 7.12 -19.37 -1.37
N LEU A 93 5.82 -19.43 -1.67
CA LEU A 93 4.76 -19.09 -0.72
C LEU A 93 4.67 -20.11 0.42
N VAL A 94 4.80 -21.40 0.13
CA VAL A 94 4.90 -22.48 1.12
C VAL A 94 6.19 -22.33 1.93
N THR A 95 7.30 -21.92 1.32
CA THR A 95 8.55 -21.62 2.04
C THR A 95 8.37 -20.43 2.98
N TYR A 96 7.75 -19.34 2.50
CA TYR A 96 7.42 -18.18 3.32
C TYR A 96 6.47 -18.55 4.47
N ILE A 97 5.41 -19.30 4.17
CA ILE A 97 4.49 -19.83 5.17
C ILE A 97 5.25 -20.73 6.13
N ASN A 98 6.13 -21.62 5.70
CA ASN A 98 6.91 -22.48 6.59
C ASN A 98 7.87 -21.69 7.50
N ARG A 99 8.31 -20.50 7.07
CA ARG A 99 9.02 -19.54 7.93
C ARG A 99 8.12 -18.90 9.01
N TRP A 100 6.81 -19.19 9.05
CA TRP A 100 5.87 -18.67 10.07
C TRP A 100 6.39 -18.82 11.50
N LYS A 101 7.00 -19.98 11.83
CA LYS A 101 7.54 -20.25 13.17
C LYS A 101 8.67 -19.27 13.55
N GLN A 102 9.37 -18.75 12.56
CA GLN A 102 10.46 -17.79 12.73
C GLN A 102 9.97 -16.34 12.69
N LEU A 103 8.97 -16.05 11.84
CA LEU A 103 8.40 -14.71 11.68
C LEU A 103 7.46 -14.32 12.83
N LEU A 104 6.69 -15.26 13.38
CA LEU A 104 5.71 -14.99 14.43
C LEU A 104 6.37 -14.42 15.72
N PRO A 105 7.47 -14.97 16.24
CA PRO A 105 8.18 -14.35 17.37
C PRO A 105 8.73 -12.96 17.05
N ARG A 106 9.22 -12.74 15.82
CA ARG A 106 9.75 -11.43 15.37
C ARG A 106 8.64 -10.39 15.37
N ILE A 107 7.48 -10.70 14.81
CA ILE A 107 6.37 -9.74 14.77
C ILE A 107 5.77 -9.47 16.14
N VAL A 108 5.64 -10.49 17.01
CA VAL A 108 5.17 -10.27 18.39
C VAL A 108 6.07 -9.29 19.13
N LYS A 109 7.39 -9.44 19.01
CA LYS A 109 8.37 -8.51 19.59
C LYS A 109 8.28 -7.13 18.95
N ALA A 110 8.18 -7.07 17.62
CA ALA A 110 8.07 -5.84 16.85
C ALA A 110 6.82 -5.03 17.22
N ASN A 111 5.68 -5.70 17.38
CA ASN A 111 4.41 -5.10 17.76
C ASN A 111 4.47 -4.51 19.17
N ARG A 112 5.02 -5.26 20.15
CA ARG A 112 5.21 -4.76 21.53
C ARG A 112 6.11 -3.53 21.61
N ASN A 113 7.12 -3.46 20.76
CA ASN A 113 8.12 -2.39 20.79
C ASN A 113 7.85 -1.27 19.77
N ALA A 114 6.78 -1.37 18.98
CA ALA A 114 6.48 -0.47 17.87
C ALA A 114 7.64 -0.28 16.86
N THR A 115 8.35 -1.36 16.54
CA THR A 115 9.51 -1.35 15.62
C THR A 115 9.22 -2.11 14.34
N PHE A 116 9.89 -1.78 13.24
CA PHE A 116 9.89 -2.56 11.99
C PHE A 116 11.31 -3.00 11.63
N ASP A 117 11.49 -4.28 11.30
CA ASP A 117 12.75 -4.81 10.80
C ASP A 117 12.77 -4.73 9.27
N LYS A 118 13.60 -3.85 8.72
CA LYS A 118 13.68 -3.62 7.26
C LYS A 118 14.11 -4.86 6.48
N ASN A 119 14.85 -5.79 7.10
CA ASN A 119 15.36 -6.99 6.43
C ASN A 119 14.23 -7.87 5.87
N ILE A 120 13.02 -7.75 6.42
CA ILE A 120 11.86 -8.49 5.90
C ILE A 120 11.57 -8.15 4.43
N MET A 121 11.89 -6.93 3.97
CA MET A 121 11.69 -6.53 2.58
C MET A 121 12.63 -7.30 1.65
N THR A 122 13.90 -7.45 2.01
CA THR A 122 14.87 -8.25 1.27
C THR A 122 14.50 -9.74 1.29
N GLU A 123 14.09 -10.27 2.46
CA GLU A 123 13.60 -11.67 2.57
C GLU A 123 12.37 -11.93 1.68
N MET A 124 11.46 -10.94 1.53
CA MET A 124 10.33 -11.02 0.59
C MET A 124 10.77 -10.93 -0.87
N GLY A 125 11.78 -10.11 -1.18
CA GLY A 125 12.36 -9.98 -2.51
C GLY A 125 13.03 -11.25 -3.00
N GLU A 126 13.81 -11.92 -2.14
CA GLU A 126 14.43 -13.24 -2.42
C GLU A 126 13.41 -14.32 -2.84
N LEU A 127 12.18 -14.20 -2.34
CA LEU A 127 11.08 -15.12 -2.62
C LEU A 127 10.19 -14.67 -3.79
N GLY A 128 10.48 -13.51 -4.39
CA GLY A 128 9.71 -12.95 -5.52
C GLY A 128 8.33 -12.42 -5.11
N LEU A 129 8.16 -12.01 -3.86
CA LEU A 129 6.87 -11.52 -3.32
C LEU A 129 6.64 -10.02 -3.55
N LEU A 130 7.66 -9.28 -4.00
CA LEU A 130 7.60 -7.86 -4.30
C LEU A 130 7.43 -7.62 -5.80
N GLY A 131 6.46 -6.78 -6.17
CA GLY A 131 6.08 -6.55 -7.56
C GLY A 131 5.64 -7.80 -8.34
N PRO A 132 4.96 -8.81 -7.75
CA PRO A 132 4.77 -10.10 -8.39
C PRO A 132 3.94 -10.03 -9.68
N THR A 133 3.15 -8.96 -9.87
CA THR A 133 2.33 -8.74 -11.07
C THR A 133 3.06 -8.04 -12.21
N ILE A 134 4.25 -7.50 -11.98
CA ILE A 134 5.05 -6.81 -12.99
C ILE A 134 5.71 -7.84 -13.91
N LYS A 135 5.63 -7.59 -15.22
CA LYS A 135 6.27 -8.42 -16.24
C LYS A 135 7.64 -7.84 -16.59
N GLY A 136 8.68 -8.67 -16.51
CA GLY A 136 10.08 -8.26 -16.71
C GLY A 136 10.69 -7.65 -15.45
N TYR A 137 11.87 -7.03 -15.58
CA TYR A 137 12.58 -6.34 -14.48
C TYR A 137 12.78 -7.22 -13.23
N ASP A 138 13.11 -8.49 -13.44
CA ASP A 138 13.30 -9.52 -12.40
C ASP A 138 12.09 -9.77 -11.49
N CYS A 139 10.89 -9.36 -11.94
CA CYS A 139 9.63 -9.63 -11.25
C CYS A 139 8.99 -10.95 -11.71
N ALA A 140 8.14 -11.53 -10.86
CA ALA A 140 7.56 -12.86 -11.09
C ALA A 140 6.56 -12.94 -12.26
N GLY A 141 5.96 -11.82 -12.70
CA GLY A 141 5.04 -11.78 -13.84
C GLY A 141 3.74 -12.57 -13.67
N VAL A 142 3.27 -12.79 -12.44
CA VAL A 142 2.05 -13.57 -12.15
C VAL A 142 0.78 -12.73 -12.16
N GLY A 143 -0.38 -13.38 -12.31
CA GLY A 143 -1.68 -12.69 -12.30
C GLY A 143 -2.15 -12.23 -10.91
N TYR A 144 -3.20 -11.40 -10.87
CA TYR A 144 -3.74 -10.86 -9.62
C TYR A 144 -4.34 -11.90 -8.67
N VAL A 145 -4.83 -13.03 -9.20
CA VAL A 145 -5.28 -14.15 -8.35
C VAL A 145 -4.10 -14.64 -7.49
N SER A 146 -2.94 -14.84 -8.11
CA SER A 146 -1.71 -15.19 -7.40
C SER A 146 -1.31 -14.12 -6.39
N TYR A 147 -1.38 -12.84 -6.78
CA TYR A 147 -1.10 -11.74 -5.85
C TYR A 147 -2.04 -11.71 -4.64
N GLY A 148 -3.33 -11.95 -4.83
CA GLY A 148 -4.31 -12.06 -3.75
C GLY A 148 -3.99 -13.20 -2.79
N LEU A 149 -3.55 -14.35 -3.31
CA LEU A 149 -3.11 -15.49 -2.50
C LEU A 149 -1.81 -15.19 -1.74
N ILE A 150 -0.84 -14.51 -2.37
CA ILE A 150 0.37 -14.01 -1.69
C ILE A 150 0.00 -13.08 -0.55
N ALA A 151 -0.84 -12.08 -0.80
CA ALA A 151 -1.29 -11.15 0.21
C ALA A 151 -2.00 -11.88 1.36
N ASN A 152 -2.88 -12.85 1.06
CA ASN A 152 -3.53 -13.64 2.10
C ASN A 152 -2.53 -14.46 2.94
N ALA A 153 -1.54 -15.06 2.31
CA ALA A 153 -0.52 -15.85 3.00
C ALA A 153 0.37 -14.98 3.91
N VAL A 154 0.78 -13.80 3.46
CA VAL A 154 1.57 -12.87 4.26
C VAL A 154 0.75 -12.30 5.41
N GLU A 155 -0.52 -11.99 5.17
CA GLU A 155 -1.47 -11.48 6.18
C GLU A 155 -1.68 -12.47 7.33
N ARG A 156 -1.63 -13.79 7.07
CA ARG A 156 -1.68 -14.83 8.13
C ARG A 156 -0.54 -14.74 9.14
N VAL A 157 0.59 -14.12 8.76
CA VAL A 157 1.67 -13.81 9.68
C VAL A 157 1.34 -12.52 10.42
N ASP A 158 1.20 -11.41 9.69
CA ASP A 158 0.78 -10.12 10.25
C ASP A 158 0.48 -9.06 9.18
N SER A 159 -0.49 -8.19 9.49
CA SER A 159 -0.93 -7.10 8.62
C SER A 159 0.15 -6.05 8.33
N ALA A 160 1.12 -5.82 9.21
CA ALA A 160 2.21 -4.86 8.99
C ALA A 160 3.14 -5.32 7.87
N TYR A 161 3.50 -6.61 7.85
CA TYR A 161 4.29 -7.21 6.78
C TYR A 161 3.57 -7.17 5.44
N ARG A 162 2.29 -7.53 5.43
CA ARG A 162 1.48 -7.46 4.22
C ARG A 162 1.32 -6.02 3.72
N SER A 163 1.23 -5.05 4.63
CA SER A 163 1.17 -3.62 4.30
C SER A 163 2.45 -3.13 3.65
N ALA A 164 3.61 -3.45 4.22
CA ALA A 164 4.89 -3.10 3.64
C ALA A 164 5.06 -3.70 2.23
N MET A 165 4.76 -4.99 2.06
CA MET A 165 4.81 -5.71 0.78
C MET A 165 3.89 -5.10 -0.29
N SER A 166 2.65 -4.79 0.08
CA SER A 166 1.63 -4.29 -0.85
C SER A 166 1.87 -2.84 -1.24
N VAL A 167 2.35 -1.99 -0.33
CA VAL A 167 2.71 -0.61 -0.65
C VAL A 167 3.88 -0.59 -1.63
N GLN A 168 4.93 -1.38 -1.36
CA GLN A 168 6.06 -1.55 -2.29
C GLN A 168 5.56 -1.99 -3.67
N SER A 169 4.78 -3.07 -3.73
CA SER A 169 4.37 -3.69 -4.99
C SER A 169 3.38 -2.85 -5.78
N SER A 170 2.26 -2.45 -5.15
CA SER A 170 1.10 -1.89 -5.84
C SER A 170 1.07 -0.37 -5.88
N LEU A 171 1.72 0.31 -4.92
CA LEU A 171 1.68 1.78 -4.86
C LEU A 171 3.00 2.43 -5.29
N VAL A 172 4.13 1.72 -5.19
CA VAL A 172 5.43 2.27 -5.62
C VAL A 172 5.84 1.70 -6.96
N MET A 173 6.01 0.37 -7.04
CA MET A 173 6.54 -0.26 -8.25
C MET A 173 5.57 -0.14 -9.42
N TRP A 174 4.26 -0.27 -9.18
CA TRP A 174 3.27 -0.18 -10.24
C TRP A 174 3.23 1.18 -10.95
N PRO A 175 3.11 2.34 -10.27
CA PRO A 175 3.18 3.63 -10.98
C PRO A 175 4.46 3.83 -11.78
N ILE A 176 5.62 3.39 -11.26
CA ILE A 176 6.89 3.44 -12.00
C ILE A 176 6.80 2.55 -13.26
N TYR A 177 6.30 1.32 -13.11
CA TYR A 177 6.15 0.38 -14.22
C TYR A 177 5.20 0.90 -15.31
N LYS A 178 4.08 1.48 -14.90
CA LYS A 178 3.01 1.91 -15.79
C LYS A 178 3.29 3.24 -16.47
N PHE A 179 3.83 4.22 -15.73
CA PHE A 179 3.93 5.62 -16.17
C PHE A 179 5.37 6.15 -16.22
N GLY A 180 6.34 5.47 -15.61
CA GLY A 180 7.73 5.88 -15.66
C GLY A 180 8.34 5.70 -17.06
N SER A 181 9.43 6.43 -17.32
CA SER A 181 10.26 6.18 -18.51
C SER A 181 10.97 4.83 -18.39
N GLU A 182 11.48 4.28 -19.49
CA GLU A 182 12.24 3.03 -19.43
C GLU A 182 13.49 3.16 -18.55
N GLU A 183 14.15 4.30 -18.56
CA GLU A 183 15.30 4.57 -17.68
C GLU A 183 14.91 4.53 -16.20
N GLN A 184 13.75 5.09 -15.85
CA GLN A 184 13.22 5.03 -14.47
C GLN A 184 12.85 3.60 -14.07
N LYS A 185 12.21 2.84 -14.97
CA LYS A 185 11.86 1.44 -14.71
C LYS A 185 13.10 0.59 -14.46
N GLN A 186 14.11 0.69 -15.33
CA GLN A 186 15.38 -0.05 -15.18
C GLN A 186 16.15 0.36 -13.92
N LYS A 187 16.13 1.65 -13.55
CA LYS A 187 16.79 2.14 -12.33
C LYS A 187 16.15 1.60 -11.05
N TYR A 188 14.83 1.67 -10.94
CA TYR A 188 14.13 1.47 -9.66
C TYR A 188 13.51 0.08 -9.50
N ILE A 189 12.86 -0.48 -10.53
CA ILE A 189 12.03 -1.68 -10.36
C ILE A 189 12.84 -2.90 -9.89
N PRO A 190 13.99 -3.25 -10.50
CA PRO A 190 14.77 -4.41 -10.03
C PRO A 190 15.25 -4.27 -8.58
N GLN A 191 15.62 -3.06 -8.17
CA GLN A 191 16.06 -2.78 -6.81
C GLN A 191 14.91 -2.79 -5.78
N LEU A 192 13.71 -2.37 -6.19
CA LEU A 192 12.49 -2.49 -5.38
C LEU A 192 11.99 -3.94 -5.32
N ALA A 193 12.13 -4.72 -6.40
CA ALA A 193 11.74 -6.12 -6.48
C ALA A 193 12.61 -7.01 -5.58
N SER A 194 13.91 -6.72 -5.52
CA SER A 194 14.85 -7.40 -4.60
C SER A 194 14.74 -6.94 -3.15
N GLY A 195 14.03 -5.84 -2.88
CA GLY A 195 13.94 -5.25 -1.53
C GLY A 195 15.21 -4.51 -1.09
N ASN A 196 16.16 -4.27 -2.01
CA ASN A 196 17.36 -3.47 -1.77
C ASN A 196 17.03 -1.98 -1.60
N LEU A 197 16.01 -1.51 -2.33
CA LEU A 197 15.37 -0.23 -2.09
C LEU A 197 13.99 -0.45 -1.48
N ILE A 198 13.62 0.42 -0.55
CA ILE A 198 12.27 0.45 0.03
C ILE A 198 11.52 1.67 -0.47
N GLY A 199 10.30 1.44 -0.95
CA GLY A 199 9.43 2.49 -1.48
C GLY A 199 8.35 2.93 -0.51
N CYS A 200 7.93 4.19 -0.61
CA CYS A 200 6.69 4.69 0.00
C CYS A 200 5.85 5.56 -0.96
N PHE A 201 4.56 5.71 -0.64
CA PHE A 201 3.57 6.37 -1.49
C PHE A 201 2.88 7.52 -0.75
N GLY A 202 3.26 8.75 -1.05
CA GLY A 202 2.77 9.98 -0.44
C GLY A 202 1.59 10.60 -1.19
N LEU A 203 0.36 10.19 -0.85
CA LEU A 203 -0.87 10.80 -1.38
C LEU A 203 -1.61 11.59 -0.29
N THR A 204 -2.03 10.90 0.76
CA THR A 204 -2.79 11.44 1.90
C THR A 204 -2.05 12.55 2.62
N GLU A 205 -2.77 13.58 3.01
CA GLU A 205 -2.27 14.75 3.74
C GLU A 205 -2.97 14.90 5.09
N PRO A 206 -2.43 15.70 6.02
CA PRO A 206 -3.09 15.94 7.31
C PRO A 206 -4.56 16.40 7.18
N ASN A 207 -4.84 17.24 6.18
CA ASN A 207 -6.18 17.80 5.94
C ASN A 207 -6.97 17.06 4.84
N HIS A 208 -6.34 16.14 4.11
CA HIS A 208 -6.91 15.52 2.90
C HIS A 208 -6.70 14.01 2.90
N GLY A 209 -7.72 13.28 3.39
CA GLY A 209 -7.75 11.81 3.42
C GLY A 209 -8.60 11.24 2.29
N SER A 210 -9.93 11.29 2.45
CA SER A 210 -10.89 10.76 1.48
C SER A 210 -11.03 11.61 0.21
N ASP A 211 -10.63 12.88 0.27
CA ASP A 211 -10.57 13.78 -0.89
C ASP A 211 -9.11 14.15 -1.21
N PRO A 212 -8.35 13.26 -1.87
CA PRO A 212 -6.98 13.57 -2.26
C PRO A 212 -6.92 14.62 -3.39
N SER A 213 -8.02 14.86 -4.11
CA SER A 213 -8.05 15.82 -5.23
C SER A 213 -7.88 17.27 -4.74
N SER A 214 -8.30 17.55 -3.50
CA SER A 214 -8.16 18.86 -2.86
C SER A 214 -6.79 19.11 -2.20
N MET A 215 -5.80 18.24 -2.44
CA MET A 215 -4.48 18.32 -1.81
C MET A 215 -3.82 19.72 -1.85
N GLU A 216 -3.10 20.04 -0.78
CA GLU A 216 -2.38 21.28 -0.53
C GLU A 216 -0.91 21.20 -0.95
N THR A 217 -0.30 20.01 -1.02
CA THR A 217 1.08 19.88 -1.51
C THR A 217 1.19 20.45 -2.93
N ARG A 218 2.15 21.35 -3.14
CA ARG A 218 2.38 22.03 -4.42
C ARG A 218 3.67 21.57 -5.09
N ALA A 219 3.65 21.53 -6.41
CA ALA A 219 4.82 21.38 -7.27
C ALA A 219 4.86 22.54 -8.27
N ARG A 220 5.68 23.55 -7.97
CA ARG A 220 5.84 24.72 -8.84
C ARG A 220 6.90 24.42 -9.90
N LEU A 221 6.62 24.69 -11.17
CA LEU A 221 7.64 24.62 -12.21
C LEU A 221 8.53 25.87 -12.14
N ASP A 222 9.84 25.69 -12.06
CA ASP A 222 10.83 26.77 -12.05
C ASP A 222 11.92 26.48 -13.09
N GLY A 223 11.73 27.00 -14.30
CA GLY A 223 12.63 26.76 -15.43
C GLY A 223 12.61 25.30 -15.92
N ASP A 224 13.58 24.51 -15.48
CA ASP A 224 13.81 23.11 -15.88
C ASP A 224 13.60 22.09 -14.75
N HIS A 225 13.15 22.54 -13.57
CA HIS A 225 12.93 21.71 -12.40
C HIS A 225 11.61 22.05 -11.71
N PHE A 226 11.13 21.10 -10.90
CA PHE A 226 9.99 21.32 -10.01
C PHE A 226 10.47 21.60 -8.59
N VAL A 227 9.76 22.48 -7.89
CA VAL A 227 9.97 22.78 -6.47
C VAL A 227 8.75 22.30 -5.69
N LEU A 228 8.93 21.28 -4.86
CA LEU A 228 7.87 20.68 -4.05
C LEU A 228 7.82 21.28 -2.65
N ASN A 229 6.60 21.59 -2.19
CA ASN A 229 6.36 22.02 -0.83
C ASN A 229 5.04 21.45 -0.31
N GLY A 230 5.09 20.75 0.82
CA GLY A 230 3.90 20.20 1.46
C GLY A 230 4.22 19.11 2.47
N ALA A 231 3.16 18.42 2.90
CA ALA A 231 3.24 17.37 3.90
C ALA A 231 2.25 16.24 3.59
N LYS A 232 2.74 15.02 3.74
CA LYS A 232 1.98 13.78 3.63
C LYS A 232 1.90 13.10 4.98
N ASN A 233 0.78 12.42 5.22
CA ASN A 233 0.47 11.77 6.49
C ASN A 233 -0.01 10.33 6.27
N TRP A 234 0.20 9.47 7.26
CA TRP A 234 -0.13 8.04 7.19
C TRP A 234 0.61 7.24 6.10
N ILE A 235 1.84 7.65 5.80
CA ILE A 235 2.62 7.07 4.71
C ILE A 235 3.37 5.85 5.21
N THR A 236 2.89 4.68 4.81
CA THR A 236 3.54 3.40 5.10
C THR A 236 4.89 3.34 4.41
N ASN A 237 5.89 2.79 5.11
CA ASN A 237 7.31 2.74 4.78
C ASN A 237 8.05 4.08 4.79
N ALA A 238 7.40 5.24 4.95
CA ALA A 238 8.08 6.54 4.85
C ALA A 238 9.34 6.69 5.73
N PRO A 239 9.34 6.30 7.02
CA PRO A 239 10.52 6.44 7.88
C PRO A 239 11.70 5.57 7.47
N ILE A 240 11.46 4.57 6.62
CA ILE A 240 12.45 3.57 6.21
C ILE A 240 12.75 3.58 4.71
N ALA A 241 12.06 4.42 3.94
CA ALA A 241 12.10 4.42 2.48
C ALA A 241 13.35 5.09 1.91
N ASP A 242 13.75 4.56 0.76
CA ASP A 242 14.81 5.06 -0.11
C ASP A 242 14.22 5.78 -1.32
N VAL A 243 13.02 5.38 -1.76
CA VAL A 243 12.29 5.94 -2.91
C VAL A 243 10.89 6.40 -2.47
N PHE A 244 10.49 7.59 -2.93
CA PHE A 244 9.24 8.24 -2.54
C PHE A 244 8.44 8.58 -3.79
N ILE A 245 7.24 8.04 -3.91
CA ILE A 245 6.25 8.47 -4.92
C ILE A 245 5.36 9.52 -4.27
N ILE A 246 5.61 10.79 -4.53
CA ILE A 246 4.87 11.91 -3.94
C ILE A 246 3.92 12.51 -4.96
N TRP A 247 2.65 12.62 -4.60
CA TRP A 247 1.65 13.30 -5.41
C TRP A 247 1.52 14.76 -4.99
N ALA A 248 1.58 15.66 -5.95
CA ALA A 248 1.47 17.10 -5.71
C ALA A 248 0.68 17.78 -6.83
N LYS A 249 0.06 18.90 -6.49
CA LYS A 249 -0.70 19.73 -7.43
C LYS A 249 0.21 20.80 -8.03
N ASP A 250 0.22 20.94 -9.35
CA ASP A 250 0.98 21.99 -10.03
C ASP A 250 0.23 23.32 -10.08
N ASP A 251 0.86 24.35 -10.68
CA ASP A 251 0.30 25.70 -10.78
C ASP A 251 -0.93 25.77 -11.71
N HIS A 252 -1.17 24.76 -12.56
CA HIS A 252 -2.35 24.65 -13.39
C HIS A 252 -3.51 23.95 -12.68
N GLY A 253 -3.25 23.37 -11.50
CA GLY A 253 -4.22 22.60 -10.73
C GLY A 253 -4.18 21.11 -11.02
N ASP A 254 -3.29 20.64 -11.90
CA ASP A 254 -3.15 19.23 -12.23
C ASP A 254 -2.40 18.47 -11.13
N ILE A 255 -2.81 17.24 -10.86
CA ILE A 255 -2.13 16.38 -9.89
C ILE A 255 -1.13 15.49 -10.62
N ARG A 256 0.14 15.55 -10.20
CA ARG A 256 1.24 14.80 -10.80
C ARG A 256 1.98 13.96 -9.77
N GLY A 257 2.53 12.84 -10.21
CA GLY A 257 3.39 11.97 -9.41
C GLY A 257 4.86 12.30 -9.61
N PHE A 258 5.61 12.40 -8.52
CA PHE A 258 7.02 12.73 -8.50
C PHE A 258 7.81 11.62 -7.79
N ILE A 259 8.91 11.19 -8.40
CA ILE A 259 9.86 10.27 -7.78
C ILE A 259 10.91 11.12 -7.04
N LEU A 260 11.01 10.95 -5.73
CA LEU A 260 12.07 11.54 -4.92
C LEU A 260 12.92 10.42 -4.33
N GLU A 261 14.18 10.74 -4.05
CA GLU A 261 15.14 9.86 -3.41
C GLU A 261 15.42 10.34 -1.99
N LYS A 262 15.77 9.40 -1.12
CA LYS A 262 16.20 9.70 0.23
C LYS A 262 17.39 10.67 0.23
N ASP A 263 17.48 11.47 1.29
CA ASP A 263 18.54 12.47 1.51
C ASP A 263 18.52 13.66 0.52
N MET A 264 17.53 13.76 -0.37
CA MET A 264 17.28 14.98 -1.13
C MET A 264 17.05 16.18 -0.19
N PRO A 265 17.70 17.34 -0.44
CA PRO A 265 17.49 18.53 0.37
C PRO A 265 16.00 18.93 0.46
N GLY A 266 15.56 19.25 1.68
CA GLY A 266 14.18 19.61 1.97
C GLY A 266 13.22 18.44 2.11
N LEU A 267 13.63 17.20 1.82
CA LEU A 267 12.85 15.99 2.10
C LEU A 267 13.15 15.48 3.51
N SER A 268 12.11 15.23 4.30
CA SER A 268 12.26 14.65 5.64
C SER A 268 11.10 13.73 5.98
N THR A 269 11.34 12.78 6.88
CA THR A 269 10.35 11.81 7.33
C THR A 269 10.37 11.68 8.85
N SER A 270 9.24 11.29 9.43
CA SER A 270 9.10 11.01 10.85
C SER A 270 8.20 9.82 11.08
N TYR A 271 8.40 9.10 12.19
CA TYR A 271 7.46 8.07 12.62
C TYR A 271 6.17 8.70 13.15
N ILE A 272 5.04 8.02 12.93
CA ILE A 272 3.80 8.25 13.69
C ILE A 272 3.82 7.31 14.89
N GLU A 273 3.94 7.89 16.07
CA GLU A 273 3.88 7.19 17.36
C GLU A 273 2.43 7.04 17.86
N GLY A 274 2.22 6.18 18.87
CA GLY A 274 0.92 6.05 19.54
C GLY A 274 -0.19 5.44 18.68
N LYS A 275 0.14 4.70 17.61
CA LYS A 275 -0.86 3.97 16.81
C LYS A 275 -1.57 2.94 17.70
N ALA A 276 -2.87 2.70 17.47
CA ALA A 276 -3.60 1.67 18.22
C ALA A 276 -3.34 0.26 17.66
N THR A 277 -3.11 0.16 16.35
CA THR A 277 -2.88 -1.08 15.60
C THR A 277 -1.77 -0.86 14.58
N LEU A 278 -1.35 -1.92 13.87
CA LEU A 278 -0.23 -1.87 12.93
C LEU A 278 1.03 -1.26 13.58
N MET A 279 1.27 -1.62 14.85
CA MET A 279 2.39 -1.08 15.64
C MET A 279 3.75 -1.44 15.06
N ALA A 280 3.84 -2.64 14.48
CA ALA A 280 5.01 -3.08 13.76
C ALA A 280 5.15 -2.41 12.38
N SER A 281 4.21 -1.60 11.91
CA SER A 281 4.33 -0.91 10.61
C SER A 281 5.15 0.37 10.74
N ALA A 282 6.12 0.53 9.83
CA ALA A 282 6.88 1.77 9.65
C ALA A 282 6.03 2.85 8.95
N THR A 283 4.97 3.31 9.60
CA THR A 283 4.09 4.37 9.08
C THR A 283 4.51 5.73 9.62
N GLY A 284 4.59 6.72 8.73
CA GLY A 284 5.16 8.02 9.04
C GLY A 284 4.53 9.19 8.29
N MET A 285 5.12 10.36 8.52
CA MET A 285 4.89 11.56 7.72
C MET A 285 6.03 11.74 6.73
N VAL A 286 5.74 12.39 5.61
CA VAL A 286 6.73 12.88 4.66
C VAL A 286 6.54 14.39 4.54
N ARG A 287 7.61 15.17 4.63
CA ARG A 287 7.58 16.61 4.45
C ARG A 287 8.57 17.00 3.36
N THR A 288 8.09 17.82 2.42
CA THR A 288 8.91 18.47 1.40
C THR A 288 8.93 19.97 1.68
N CYS A 289 10.12 20.56 1.77
CA CYS A 289 10.32 21.98 2.02
C CYS A 289 11.22 22.54 0.93
N TYR A 290 10.60 23.06 -0.13
CA TYR A 290 11.29 23.52 -1.35
C TYR A 290 12.23 22.46 -1.93
N THR A 291 11.78 21.21 -1.94
CA THR A 291 12.54 20.08 -2.48
C THR A 291 12.60 20.20 -4.00
N VAL A 292 13.81 20.26 -4.56
CA VAL A 292 14.04 20.45 -5.99
C VAL A 292 14.10 19.11 -6.71
N ILE A 293 13.37 18.97 -7.80
CA ILE A 293 13.34 17.78 -8.65
C ILE A 293 13.70 18.19 -10.08
N HIS A 294 14.86 17.75 -10.54
CA HIS A 294 15.27 17.94 -11.93
C HIS A 294 14.57 16.93 -12.83
N TYR A 295 13.88 17.41 -13.86
CA TYR A 295 13.28 16.55 -14.87
C TYR A 295 14.15 16.54 -16.13
N SER A 296 14.60 15.36 -16.57
CA SER A 296 15.29 15.22 -17.85
C SER A 296 14.29 15.40 -18.99
N ARG A 297 14.36 16.51 -19.73
CA ARG A 297 13.54 16.78 -20.93
C ARG A 297 13.74 15.80 -22.10
N THR A 298 14.47 14.69 -21.92
CA THR A 298 14.91 13.80 -22.99
C THR A 298 13.85 12.80 -23.49
N SER A 299 12.61 12.89 -23.03
CA SER A 299 11.53 12.04 -23.52
C SER A 299 10.30 12.90 -23.83
N SER A 300 10.26 13.40 -25.05
CA SER A 300 9.07 13.96 -25.69
C SER A 300 7.94 12.94 -25.65
N CYS A 301 6.93 13.16 -24.79
CA CYS A 301 5.63 12.53 -24.94
C CYS A 301 4.91 13.20 -26.11
N VAL A 302 4.74 12.46 -27.20
CA VAL A 302 3.72 12.69 -28.23
C VAL A 302 2.44 12.01 -27.77
#